data_AF-A0A2V4BVK2-F1
#
_entry.id   AF-A0A2V4BVK2-F1
#
_cell.length_a   1.000
_cell.length_b   1.000
_cell.length_c   1.000
_cell.angle_alpha   90.00
_cell.angle_beta   90.00
_cell.angle_gamma   90.00
#
_symmetry.space_group_name_H-M   'P 1'
#
loop_
_entity.id
_entity.type
_entity.pdbx_description
1 polymer ?
#
loop_
_entity_poly.entity_id
_entity_poly.type
_entity_poly.pdbx_seq_one_letter_code
_entity_poly.pdbx_strand_id
1 'polypeptide(L)'
;MKILNCINIFLVGISIILIALGFITKESSGNLIGHGLMFTPIIGLFQVVSGVSLLFFDPKDNMLKWYLSGVCLFFFCWICNSNIIYMPILEFTQFALPPILAIYFSVLIYKKANI
;
A
#
# COMPACT_ATOMS: atom_id res chain seq x y z
N MET A 1 3.81 -0.28 18.97
CA MET A 1 3.24 -1.04 17.84
C MET A 1 1.72 -0.92 17.69
N LYS A 2 0.92 -0.95 18.78
CA LYS A 2 -0.56 -0.83 18.70
C LYS A 2 -1.07 0.45 18.03
N ILE A 3 -0.49 1.61 18.35
CA ILE A 3 -0.85 2.90 17.71
C ILE A 3 -0.59 2.85 16.20
N LEU A 4 0.60 2.39 15.80
CA LEU A 4 0.96 2.25 14.39
C LEU A 4 -0.03 1.34 13.64
N ASN A 5 -0.40 0.20 14.25
CA ASN A 5 -1.41 -0.70 13.70
C ASN A 5 -2.77 -0.02 13.53
N CYS A 6 -3.22 0.71 14.55
CA CYS A 6 -4.50 1.42 14.54
C CYS A 6 -4.55 2.46 13.41
N ILE A 7 -3.49 3.28 13.27
CA ILE A 7 -3.38 4.27 12.19
C ILE A 7 -3.37 3.57 10.82
N ASN A 8 -2.60 2.50 10.66
CA ASN A 8 -2.54 1.75 9.41
C ASN A 8 -3.91 1.19 9.01
N ILE A 9 -4.61 0.54 9.94
CA ILE A 9 -5.95 -0.02 9.71
C ILE A 9 -6.94 1.09 9.36
N PHE A 10 -6.87 2.24 10.05
CA PHE A 10 -7.72 3.38 9.74
C PHE A 10 -7.50 3.91 8.32
N LEU A 11 -6.24 4.11 7.91
CA LEU A 11 -5.89 4.63 6.59
C LEU A 11 -6.30 3.66 5.46
N VAL A 12 -6.05 2.36 5.62
CA VAL A 12 -6.46 1.37 4.63
C VAL A 12 -8.00 1.22 4.63
N GLY A 13 -8.60 1.19 5.80
CA GLY A 13 -10.05 1.00 5.97
C GLY A 13 -10.86 2.15 5.38
N ILE A 14 -10.46 3.41 5.60
CA ILE A 14 -11.19 4.57 5.07
C ILE A 14 -11.19 4.55 3.54
N SER A 15 -10.07 4.20 2.90
CA SER A 15 -9.98 4.08 1.44
C SER A 15 -10.93 3.00 0.91
N ILE A 16 -10.93 1.81 1.53
CA ILE A 16 -11.83 0.71 1.15
C ILE A 16 -13.30 1.10 1.32
N ILE A 17 -13.66 1.75 2.44
CA ILE A 17 -15.03 2.19 2.72
C ILE A 17 -15.49 3.22 1.68
N LEU A 18 -14.66 4.21 1.35
CA LEU A 18 -15.00 5.23 0.35
C LEU A 18 -15.23 4.62 -1.04
N ILE A 19 -14.36 3.69 -1.46
CA ILE A 19 -14.51 2.97 -2.74
C ILE A 19 -15.81 2.14 -2.74
N ALA A 20 -16.06 1.39 -1.66
CA ALA A 20 -17.25 0.55 -1.55
C ALA A 20 -18.54 1.38 -1.57
N LEU A 21 -18.58 2.51 -0.84
CA LEU A 21 -19.71 3.44 -0.85
C LEU A 21 -19.93 4.05 -2.23
N GLY A 22 -18.86 4.40 -2.95
CA GLY A 22 -18.96 4.89 -4.32
C GLY A 22 -19.63 3.88 -5.26
N PHE A 23 -19.32 2.59 -5.13
CA PHE A 23 -20.00 1.54 -5.91
C PHE A 23 -21.47 1.33 -5.49
N ILE A 24 -21.75 1.32 -4.19
CA ILE A 24 -23.12 1.08 -3.66
C ILE A 24 -24.07 2.21 -4.04
N THR A 25 -23.62 3.45 -3.91
CA THR A 25 -24.43 4.65 -4.18
C THR A 25 -24.62 4.92 -5.68
N LYS A 26 -23.91 4.19 -6.55
CA LYS A 26 -23.93 4.37 -8.02
C LYS A 26 -23.74 5.83 -8.41
N GLU A 27 -22.87 6.53 -7.69
CA GLU A 27 -22.61 7.95 -7.90
C GLU A 27 -22.07 8.15 -9.33
N SER A 28 -22.82 8.85 -10.19
CA SER A 28 -22.47 9.01 -11.61
C SER A 28 -21.23 9.87 -11.84
N SER A 29 -20.86 10.68 -10.85
CA SER A 29 -19.69 11.56 -10.85
C SER A 29 -18.37 10.82 -10.56
N GLY A 30 -18.43 9.61 -10.01
CA GLY A 30 -17.23 8.87 -9.56
C GLY A 30 -16.44 9.55 -8.44
N ASN A 31 -17.00 10.59 -7.79
CA ASN A 31 -16.31 11.40 -6.81
C ASN A 31 -15.83 10.55 -5.63
N LEU A 32 -16.70 9.76 -5.00
CA LEU A 32 -16.29 8.95 -3.84
C LEU A 32 -15.18 7.92 -4.17
N ILE A 33 -15.27 7.27 -5.33
CA ILE A 33 -14.26 6.31 -5.77
C ILE A 33 -12.92 7.02 -5.99
N GLY A 34 -12.94 8.18 -6.65
CA GLY A 34 -11.76 9.01 -6.87
C GLY A 34 -11.10 9.44 -5.55
N HIS A 35 -11.88 9.90 -4.56
CA HIS A 35 -11.37 10.23 -3.24
C HIS A 35 -10.73 9.01 -2.55
N GLY A 36 -11.40 7.85 -2.60
CA GLY A 36 -10.86 6.61 -2.03
C GLY A 36 -9.53 6.18 -2.67
N LEU A 37 -9.39 6.34 -3.99
CA LEU A 37 -8.15 6.05 -4.71
C LEU A 37 -7.05 7.08 -4.43
N MET A 38 -7.38 8.35 -4.18
CA MET A 38 -6.42 9.37 -3.78
C MET A 38 -5.78 9.12 -2.41
N PHE A 39 -6.38 8.29 -1.56
CA PHE A 39 -5.73 7.82 -0.34
C PHE A 39 -4.59 6.82 -0.61
N THR A 40 -4.58 6.12 -1.74
CA THR A 40 -3.57 5.07 -2.03
C THR A 40 -2.12 5.57 -1.95
N PRO A 41 -1.73 6.71 -2.55
CA PRO A 41 -0.38 7.25 -2.41
C PRO A 41 -0.04 7.63 -0.97
N ILE A 42 -1.01 8.18 -0.22
CA ILE A 42 -0.83 8.57 1.19
C ILE A 42 -0.59 7.33 2.05
N ILE A 43 -1.40 6.28 1.86
CA ILE A 43 -1.24 4.98 2.51
C ILE A 43 0.14 4.41 2.17
N GLY A 44 0.50 4.36 0.88
CA GLY A 44 1.79 3.85 0.45
C GLY A 44 2.96 4.57 1.10
N LEU A 45 2.93 5.92 1.11
CA LEU A 45 3.98 6.72 1.74
C LEU A 45 4.07 6.47 3.25
N PHE A 46 2.92 6.45 3.95
CA PHE A 46 2.88 6.13 5.37
C PHE A 46 3.49 4.75 5.66
N GLN A 47 3.14 3.74 4.87
CA GLN A 47 3.61 2.38 5.07
C GLN A 47 5.10 2.22 4.76
N VAL A 48 5.61 2.91 3.73
CA VAL A 48 7.05 2.93 3.42
C VAL A 48 7.84 3.58 4.54
N VAL A 49 7.43 4.77 5.01
CA VAL A 49 8.11 5.47 6.11
C VAL A 49 8.09 4.63 7.39
N SER A 50 6.94 4.03 7.69
CA SER A 50 6.77 3.16 8.86
C SER A 50 7.63 1.89 8.73
N GLY A 51 7.70 1.29 7.55
CA GLY A 51 8.50 0.10 7.27
C GLY A 51 9.99 0.37 7.39
N VAL A 52 10.47 1.47 6.82
CA VAL A 52 11.87 1.90 6.97
C VAL A 52 12.21 2.18 8.44
N SER A 53 11.35 2.91 9.15
CA SER A 53 11.56 3.23 10.57
C SER A 53 11.63 1.96 11.44
N LEU A 54 10.77 0.98 11.17
CA LEU A 54 10.79 -0.31 11.87
C LEU A 54 12.06 -1.11 11.55
N LEU A 55 12.61 -1.00 10.33
CA LEU A 55 13.81 -1.75 9.94
C LEU A 55 15.05 -1.19 10.63
N PHE A 56 15.10 0.13 10.84
CA PHE A 56 16.16 0.73 11.66
C PHE A 56 16.14 0.22 13.11
N PHE A 57 14.95 -0.03 13.66
CA PHE A 57 14.81 -0.55 15.02
C PHE A 57 15.13 -2.05 15.11
N ASP A 58 14.68 -2.85 14.14
CA ASP A 58 14.95 -4.28 14.04
C ASP A 58 15.52 -4.66 12.65
N PRO A 59 16.82 -4.46 12.43
CA PRO A 59 17.45 -4.68 11.12
C PRO A 59 17.57 -6.15 10.74
N LYS A 60 17.25 -7.09 11.65
CA LYS A 60 17.25 -8.53 11.37
C LYS A 60 15.89 -9.03 10.88
N ASP A 61 14.87 -8.18 10.86
CA ASP A 61 13.55 -8.56 10.39
C ASP A 61 13.50 -8.81 8.88
N ASN A 62 13.52 -10.08 8.50
CA ASN A 62 13.45 -10.51 7.10
C ASN A 62 12.10 -10.20 6.46
N MET A 63 11.00 -10.21 7.21
CA MET A 63 9.67 -9.93 6.64
C MET A 63 9.56 -8.47 6.23
N LEU A 64 10.13 -7.58 7.03
CA LEU A 64 10.19 -6.16 6.74
C LEU A 64 11.12 -5.84 5.56
N LYS A 65 12.23 -6.58 5.43
CA LYS A 65 13.11 -6.52 4.24
C LYS A 65 12.40 -6.97 2.98
N TRP A 66 11.62 -8.05 3.03
CA TRP A 66 10.83 -8.52 1.90
C TRP A 66 9.79 -7.49 1.47
N TYR A 67 9.10 -6.85 2.43
CA TYR A 67 8.18 -5.75 2.15
C TYR A 67 8.88 -4.61 1.40
N LEU A 68 9.99 -4.08 1.96
CA LEU A 68 10.71 -2.94 1.35
C LEU A 68 11.35 -3.32 0.01
N SER A 69 11.83 -4.55 -0.14
CA SER A 69 12.31 -5.07 -1.42
C SER A 69 11.20 -5.07 -2.47
N GLY A 70 9.99 -5.49 -2.10
CA GLY A 70 8.80 -5.42 -2.96
C GLY A 70 8.43 -3.98 -3.35
N VAL A 71 8.54 -3.03 -2.42
CA VAL A 71 8.35 -1.60 -2.70
C VAL A 71 9.41 -1.08 -3.69
N CYS A 72 10.69 -1.40 -3.49
CA CYS A 72 11.75 -1.01 -4.42
C CYS A 72 11.54 -1.61 -5.80
N LEU A 73 11.13 -2.89 -5.86
CA LEU A 73 10.83 -3.58 -7.11
C LEU A 73 9.64 -2.94 -7.83
N PHE A 74 8.60 -2.53 -7.11
CA PHE A 74 7.47 -1.78 -7.67
C PHE A 74 7.95 -0.51 -8.40
N PHE A 75 8.70 0.35 -7.70
CA PHE A 75 9.19 1.59 -8.29
C PHE A 75 10.16 1.34 -9.45
N PHE A 76 11.02 0.33 -9.34
CA PHE A 76 11.91 -0.07 -10.42
C PHE A 76 11.14 -0.50 -11.66
N CYS A 77 10.16 -1.40 -11.51
CA CYS A 77 9.28 -1.83 -12.61
C CYS A 77 8.51 -0.66 -13.22
N TRP A 78 8.03 0.28 -12.40
CA TRP A 78 7.34 1.47 -12.89
C TRP A 78 8.23 2.39 -13.71
N ILE A 79 9.45 2.68 -13.24
CA ILE A 79 10.44 3.50 -13.96
C ILE A 79 10.82 2.83 -15.29
N CYS A 80 11.10 1.52 -15.27
CA CYS A 80 11.44 0.76 -16.48
C CYS A 80 10.30 0.77 -17.51
N ASN A 81 9.06 0.54 -17.06
CA ASN A 81 7.90 0.48 -17.94
C ASN A 81 7.55 1.83 -18.57
N SER A 82 7.73 2.92 -17.82
CA SER A 82 7.38 4.27 -18.28
C SER A 82 8.45 4.94 -19.13
N ASN A 83 9.74 4.62 -18.91
CA ASN A 83 10.84 5.37 -19.54
C ASN A 83 11.73 4.53 -20.47
N ILE A 84 11.71 3.20 -20.39
CA ILE A 84 12.66 2.35 -21.13
C ILE A 84 11.93 1.47 -22.13
N ILE A 85 11.04 0.58 -21.65
CA ILE A 85 10.31 -0.38 -22.49
C ILE A 85 8.90 -0.53 -21.92
N TYR A 86 7.91 -0.14 -22.71
CA TYR A 86 6.51 -0.41 -22.37
C TYR A 86 6.19 -1.90 -22.54
N MET A 87 5.83 -2.55 -21.44
CA MET A 87 5.38 -3.93 -21.39
C MET A 87 4.01 -4.00 -20.70
N PRO A 88 2.93 -4.42 -21.41
CA PRO A 88 1.58 -4.46 -20.84
C PRO A 88 1.48 -5.29 -19.56
N ILE A 89 2.28 -6.35 -19.44
CA ILE A 89 2.31 -7.18 -18.22
C ILE A 89 2.79 -6.39 -16.99
N LEU A 90 3.71 -5.44 -17.17
CA LEU A 90 4.19 -4.59 -16.08
C LEU A 90 3.11 -3.59 -15.64
N GLU A 91 2.28 -3.12 -16.56
CA GLU A 91 1.14 -2.25 -16.24
C GLU A 91 0.13 -2.97 -15.33
N PHE A 92 -0.23 -4.21 -15.64
CA PHE A 92 -1.09 -5.01 -14.76
C PHE A 92 -0.48 -5.19 -13.36
N THR A 93 0.83 -5.42 -13.28
CA THR A 93 1.50 -5.51 -11.98
C THR A 93 1.47 -4.18 -11.24
N GLN A 94 1.56 -3.04 -11.92
CA GLN A 94 1.50 -1.72 -11.28
C GLN A 94 0.15 -1.42 -10.63
N PHE A 95 -0.94 -1.96 -11.19
CA PHE A 95 -2.27 -1.86 -10.55
C PHE A 95 -2.45 -2.86 -9.40
N ALA A 96 -1.95 -4.09 -9.54
CA ALA A 96 -2.20 -5.16 -8.58
C ALA A 96 -1.24 -5.13 -7.37
N LEU A 97 0.01 -4.71 -7.55
CA LEU A 97 1.03 -4.81 -6.50
C LEU A 97 0.82 -3.86 -5.31
N PRO A 98 0.39 -2.59 -5.49
CA PRO A 98 0.15 -1.69 -4.37
C PRO A 98 -0.84 -2.23 -3.32
N PRO A 99 -2.05 -2.72 -3.67
CA PRO A 99 -2.95 -3.29 -2.65
C PRO A 99 -2.38 -4.55 -1.99
N ILE A 100 -1.64 -5.39 -2.73
CA ILE A 100 -0.99 -6.58 -2.17
C ILE A 100 0.05 -6.18 -1.11
N LEU A 101 0.92 -5.21 -1.43
CA LEU A 101 1.91 -4.68 -0.49
C LEU A 101 1.25 -4.02 0.73
N ALA A 102 0.15 -3.30 0.52
CA ALA A 102 -0.58 -2.66 1.61
C ALA A 102 -1.20 -3.68 2.57
N ILE A 103 -1.78 -4.76 2.05
CA ILE A 103 -2.30 -5.88 2.86
C ILE A 103 -1.15 -6.57 3.58
N TYR A 104 -0.05 -6.88 2.88
CA TYR A 104 1.12 -7.54 3.48
C TYR A 104 1.65 -6.76 4.68
N PHE A 105 1.86 -5.45 4.52
CA PHE A 105 2.35 -4.59 5.59
C PHE A 105 1.36 -4.49 6.75
N SER A 106 0.06 -4.41 6.45
CA SER A 106 -1.00 -4.39 7.47
C SER A 106 -0.98 -5.65 8.34
N VAL A 107 -0.85 -6.83 7.73
CA VAL A 107 -0.75 -8.11 8.44
C VAL A 107 0.53 -8.16 9.28
N LEU A 108 1.64 -7.66 8.75
CA LEU A 108 2.93 -7.63 9.44
C LEU A 108 2.88 -6.78 10.71
N ILE A 109 2.35 -5.55 10.63
CA ILE A 109 2.20 -4.69 11.80
C ILE A 109 1.21 -5.29 12.80
N TYR A 110 0.09 -5.83 12.32
CA TYR A 110 -0.90 -6.46 13.20
C TYR A 110 -0.30 -7.58 14.04
N LYS A 111 0.50 -8.46 13.42
CA LYS A 111 1.23 -9.52 14.13
C LYS A 111 2.17 -8.94 15.18
N LYS A 112 2.99 -7.96 14.80
CA LYS A 112 3.93 -7.29 15.73
C LYS A 112 3.27 -6.49 16.84
N ALA A 113 1.99 -6.12 16.70
CA ALA A 113 1.26 -5.38 17.72
C ALA A 113 0.59 -6.27 18.78
N ASN A 114 0.45 -7.57 18.47
CA ASN A 114 -0.25 -8.58 19.27
C ASN A 114 0.64 -9.74 19.74
N ILE A 115 1.95 -9.65 19.50
CA ILE A 115 3.00 -10.47 20.11
C ILE A 115 3.66 -9.59 21.18
#